data_AF-A0A0Q9KG27-F1
#
_entry.id   AF-A0A0Q9KG27-F1
#
_cell.length_a   1.000
_cell.length_b   1.000
_cell.length_c   1.000
_cell.angle_alpha   90.00
_cell.angle_beta   90.00
_cell.angle_gamma   90.00
#
_symmetry.space_group_name_H-M   'P 1'
#
loop_
_entity.id
_entity.type
_entity.pdbx_description
1 polymer ?
#
loop_
_entity_poly.entity_id
_entity_poly.type
_entity_poly.pdbx_seq_one_letter_code
_entity_poly.pdbx_strand_id
1 'polypeptide(L)'
;MSEHLLLFPDRDTADEIAAELTQEGFTEVRVLRVAHAGEDDAEDHEWGVHVREEMVADESGPVEGGLRERFRALADERDGWYDPEPTPS
;
A
#
# COMPACT_ATOMS: atom_id res chain seq x y z
N MET A 1 -5.09 14.78 1.75
CA MET A 1 -4.35 13.71 2.42
C MET A 1 -4.69 12.46 1.66
N SER A 2 -3.67 11.80 1.16
CA SER A 2 -3.84 10.62 0.30
C SER A 2 -3.38 9.39 1.05
N GLU A 3 -4.16 8.31 0.95
CA GLU A 3 -3.89 7.04 1.60
C GLU A 3 -3.82 5.95 0.53
N HIS A 4 -2.81 5.10 0.64
CA HIS A 4 -2.50 4.06 -0.33
C HIS A 4 -2.18 2.77 0.41
N LEU A 5 -2.73 1.65 -0.05
CA LEU A 5 -2.44 0.36 0.55
C LEU A 5 -1.96 -0.61 -0.53
N LEU A 6 -0.78 -1.20 -0.33
CA LEU A 6 -0.26 -2.25 -1.20
C LEU A 6 -0.29 -3.57 -0.42
N LEU A 7 -1.00 -4.58 -0.92
CA LEU A 7 -1.11 -5.91 -0.32
C LEU A 7 -0.13 -6.88 -0.97
N PHE A 8 0.53 -7.69 -0.14
CA PHE A 8 1.48 -8.70 -0.55
C PHE A 8 1.24 -10.01 0.21
N PRO A 9 1.51 -11.17 -0.42
CA PRO A 9 1.43 -12.46 0.27
C PRO A 9 2.51 -12.60 1.35
N ASP A 10 3.69 -12.02 1.10
CA ASP A 10 4.86 -12.14 1.97
C ASP A 10 5.11 -10.89 2.81
N ARG A 11 5.35 -11.09 4.11
CA ARG A 11 5.76 -10.01 5.02
C ARG A 11 7.07 -9.37 4.59
N ASP A 12 8.03 -10.19 4.18
CA ASP A 12 9.38 -9.75 3.85
C ASP A 12 9.31 -8.73 2.69
N THR A 13 8.51 -9.03 1.67
CA THR A 13 8.21 -8.11 0.56
C THR A 13 7.57 -6.81 1.04
N ALA A 14 6.60 -6.88 1.94
CA ALA A 14 5.98 -5.68 2.51
C ALA A 14 6.99 -4.82 3.30
N ASP A 15 7.90 -5.45 4.06
CA ASP A 15 8.93 -4.75 4.84
C ASP A 15 9.97 -4.08 3.94
N GLU A 16 10.45 -4.79 2.91
CA GLU A 16 11.38 -4.24 1.91
C GLU A 16 10.78 -3.02 1.22
N ILE A 17 9.54 -3.12 0.73
CA ILE A 17 8.85 -2.02 0.07
C ILE A 17 8.65 -0.84 1.03
N ALA A 18 8.26 -1.11 2.29
CA ALA A 18 8.11 -0.05 3.27
C ALA A 18 9.44 0.68 3.55
N ALA A 19 10.55 -0.05 3.60
CA ALA A 19 11.88 0.51 3.76
C ALA A 19 12.33 1.30 2.52
N GLU A 20 12.04 0.82 1.31
CA GLU A 20 12.30 1.54 0.06
C GLU A 20 11.55 2.87 0.03
N LEU A 21 10.24 2.86 0.30
CA LEU A 21 9.41 4.07 0.31
C LEU A 21 9.87 5.07 1.39
N THR A 22 10.23 4.58 2.57
CA THR A 22 10.78 5.44 3.63
C THR A 22 12.09 6.11 3.18
N GLN A 23 12.96 5.40 2.45
CA GLN A 23 14.19 5.94 1.90
C GLN A 23 13.96 6.93 0.75
N GLU A 24 12.89 6.75 -0.03
CA GLU A 24 12.48 7.68 -1.08
C GLU A 24 11.91 9.00 -0.54
N GLY A 25 11.54 9.03 0.75
CA GLY A 25 11.08 10.24 1.44
C GLY A 25 9.61 10.24 1.83
N PHE A 26 8.90 9.11 1.68
CA PHE A 26 7.55 8.95 2.22
C PHE A 26 7.63 8.95 3.76
N THR A 27 6.79 9.78 4.39
CA THR A 27 6.94 10.07 5.83
C THR A 27 6.05 9.24 6.74
N GLU A 28 4.89 8.78 6.25
CA GLU A 28 4.01 7.88 6.98
C GLU A 28 3.84 6.55 6.23
N VAL A 29 4.84 5.66 6.37
CA VAL A 29 4.80 4.29 5.83
C VAL A 29 4.69 3.27 6.96
N ARG A 30 3.75 2.33 6.88
CA ARG A 30 3.50 1.31 7.91
C ARG A 30 3.16 -0.04 7.30
N VAL A 31 3.78 -1.10 7.82
CA VAL A 31 3.38 -2.47 7.50
C VAL A 31 2.25 -2.90 8.43
N LEU A 32 1.15 -3.37 7.87
CA LEU A 32 -0.06 -3.81 8.54
C LEU A 32 -0.36 -5.26 8.16
N ARG A 33 -0.98 -6.01 9.06
CA ARG A 33 -1.53 -7.33 8.74
C ARG A 33 -2.98 -7.15 8.34
N VAL A 34 -3.33 -7.55 7.12
CA VAL A 34 -4.68 -7.40 6.56
C VAL A 34 -5.34 -8.77 6.58
N ALA A 35 -6.56 -8.84 7.12
CA ALA A 35 -7.36 -10.05 7.07
C ALA A 35 -8.13 -10.06 5.76
N HIS A 36 -7.98 -11.11 4.96
CA HIS A 36 -8.75 -11.24 3.72
C HIS A 36 -10.25 -11.26 4.05
N ALA A 37 -11.01 -10.34 3.47
CA ALA A 37 -12.45 -10.28 3.64
C ALA A 37 -13.13 -11.26 2.67
N GLY A 38 -12.91 -12.57 2.84
CA GLY A 38 -13.45 -13.57 1.93
C GLY A 38 -13.29 -15.01 2.41
N GLU A 39 -14.34 -15.52 3.06
CA GLU A 39 -14.78 -16.92 3.19
C GLU A 39 -13.70 -18.05 3.34
N ASP A 40 -13.56 -18.50 4.59
CA ASP A 40 -13.36 -19.89 5.07
C ASP A 40 -12.02 -20.63 5.02
N ASP A 41 -10.90 -20.05 4.57
CA ASP A 41 -9.57 -20.61 4.85
C ASP A 41 -8.69 -19.61 5.63
N ALA A 42 -8.67 -19.78 6.95
CA ALA A 42 -8.01 -18.91 7.93
C ALA A 42 -6.46 -18.94 7.91
N GLU A 43 -5.84 -19.34 6.80
CA GLU A 43 -4.39 -19.59 6.72
C GLU A 43 -3.64 -18.56 5.86
N ASP A 44 -4.30 -17.83 4.95
CA ASP A 44 -3.66 -16.81 4.12
C ASP A 44 -3.82 -15.41 4.76
N HIS A 45 -2.77 -14.98 5.47
CA HIS A 45 -2.71 -13.62 5.99
C HIS A 45 -1.90 -12.76 5.03
N GLU A 46 -2.53 -11.74 4.46
CA GLU A 46 -1.87 -10.79 3.58
C GLU A 46 -1.21 -9.67 4.42
N TRP A 47 -0.08 -9.18 3.92
CA TRP A 47 0.67 -8.07 4.51
C TRP A 47 0.49 -6.82 3.67
N GLY A 48 -0.03 -5.76 4.29
CA GLY A 48 -0.27 -4.48 3.67
C GLY A 48 0.82 -3.46 3.98
N VAL A 49 1.26 -2.68 3.00
CA VAL A 49 2.05 -1.47 3.18
C VAL A 49 1.13 -0.27 3.03
N HIS A 50 0.81 0.37 4.16
CA HIS A 50 0.02 1.58 4.19
C HIS A 50 0.93 2.81 4.08
N VAL A 51 0.68 3.64 3.08
CA VAL A 51 1.41 4.88 2.80
C VAL A 51 0.42 6.04 2.88
N ARG A 52 0.74 7.01 3.74
CA ARG A 52 -0.09 8.20 3.93
C ARG A 52 0.71 9.46 3.64
N GLU A 53 0.16 10.31 2.79
CA GLU A 53 0.81 11.53 2.33
C GLU A 53 -0.03 12.75 2.74
N GLU A 54 0.39 13.40 3.84
CA GLU A 54 -0.22 14.64 4.33
C GLU A 54 -0.06 15.82 3.36
N MET A 55 1.03 15.82 2.58
CA MET A 55 1.41 16.91 1.67
C MET A 55 0.60 16.91 0.36
N VAL A 56 -0.07 15.80 0.03
CA VAL A 56 -0.97 15.72 -1.13
C VAL A 56 -2.33 16.28 -0.71
N ALA A 57 -2.52 17.57 -0.96
CA ALA A 57 -3.76 18.27 -0.63
C ALA A 57 -4.91 17.98 -1.62
N ASP A 58 -4.57 17.61 -2.87
CA ASP A 58 -5.53 17.36 -3.94
C ASP A 58 -5.44 15.89 -4.42
N GLU A 59 -6.39 15.09 -3.95
CA GLU A 59 -6.58 13.66 -4.25
C GLU A 59 -7.10 13.38 -5.68
N SER A 60 -7.30 14.43 -6.49
CA SER A 60 -7.65 14.31 -7.90
C SER A 60 -6.59 14.96 -8.81
N GLY A 61 -5.47 15.39 -8.23
CA GLY A 61 -4.44 16.15 -8.88
C GLY A 61 -3.47 15.26 -9.67
N PRO A 62 -2.64 15.87 -10.55
CA PRO A 62 -1.66 15.11 -11.33
C PRO A 62 -0.60 14.41 -10.47
N VAL A 63 -0.32 14.95 -9.28
CA VAL A 63 0.62 14.35 -8.31
C VAL A 63 0.06 13.03 -7.77
N GLU A 64 -1.18 13.05 -7.31
CA GLU A 64 -1.90 11.85 -6.87
C GLU A 64 -1.98 10.81 -7.99
N GLY A 65 -2.40 11.22 -9.19
CA GLY A 65 -2.50 10.31 -10.34
C GLY A 65 -1.18 9.58 -10.63
N GLY A 66 -0.05 10.29 -10.54
CA GLY A 66 1.28 9.69 -10.71
C GLY A 66 1.66 8.72 -9.58
N LEU A 67 1.31 9.03 -8.33
CA LEU A 67 1.52 8.13 -7.20
C LEU A 67 0.70 6.85 -7.33
N ARG A 68 -0.58 6.95 -7.70
CA ARG A 68 -1.47 5.81 -7.92
C ARG A 68 -0.95 4.88 -9.01
N GLU A 69 -0.50 5.43 -10.14
CA GLU A 69 0.07 4.64 -11.24
C GLU A 69 1.37 3.94 -10.80
N ARG A 70 2.23 4.67 -10.07
CA ARG A 70 3.48 4.12 -9.53
C ARG A 70 3.23 2.98 -8.54
N PHE A 71 2.37 3.17 -7.54
CA PHE A 71 2.08 2.14 -6.54
C PHE A 71 1.41 0.92 -7.13
N ARG A 72 0.52 1.12 -8.12
CA ARG A 72 -0.05 0.02 -8.89
C ARG A 72 1.02 -0.79 -9.62
N ALA A 73 1.97 -0.12 -10.30
CA ALA A 73 3.05 -0.79 -11.00
C ALA A 73 3.99 -1.53 -10.01
N LEU A 74 4.27 -0.94 -8.86
CA LEU A 74 5.10 -1.54 -7.82
C LEU A 74 4.45 -2.81 -7.23
N ALA A 75 3.14 -2.77 -6.98
CA ALA A 75 2.39 -3.94 -6.53
C ALA A 75 2.42 -5.05 -7.59
N ASP A 76 2.12 -4.72 -8.86
CA ASP A 76 2.13 -5.68 -9.98
C ASP A 76 3.50 -6.35 -10.18
N GLU A 77 4.60 -5.60 -10.08
CA GLU A 77 5.97 -6.14 -10.19
C GLU A 77 6.31 -7.15 -9.08
N ARG A 78 5.62 -7.06 -7.94
CA ARG A 78 5.86 -7.87 -6.74
C ARG A 78 4.75 -8.89 -6.49
N ASP A 79 3.93 -9.17 -7.50
CA ASP A 79 2.76 -10.08 -7.44
C ASP A 79 1.76 -9.69 -6.33
N GLY A 80 1.72 -8.40 -6.01
CA GLY A 80 0.84 -7.81 -5.02
C GLY A 80 -0.37 -7.12 -5.63
N TRP A 81 -1.21 -6.57 -4.76
CA TRP A 81 -2.39 -5.79 -5.13
C TRP A 81 -2.32 -4.38 -4.59
N TYR A 82 -2.90 -3.41 -5.30
CA TYR A 82 -2.91 -2.01 -4.90
C TYR A 82 -4.34 -1.52 -4.67
N ASP A 83 -4.61 -1.04 -3.46
CA ASP A 83 -5.82 -0.33 -3.07
C ASP A 83 -5.60 1.19 -3.10
N PRO A 84 -6.31 1.93 -3.95
CA PRO A 84 -6.26 3.39 -3.96
C PRO A 84 -7.09 4.04 -2.87
N GLU A 85 -7.99 3.29 -2.20
CA GLU A 85 -8.91 3.82 -1.18
C GLU A 85 -9.07 2.82 -0.02
N PRO A 86 -8.02 2.61 0.80
CA PRO A 86 -8.09 1.69 1.94
C PRO A 86 -9.20 2.11 2.89
N THR A 87 -10.21 1.26 3.03
CA THR A 87 -11.29 1.51 3.99
C THR A 87 -10.74 1.43 5.42
N PRO A 88 -10.87 2.49 6.24
CA PRO A 88 -10.51 2.41 7.64
C PRO A 88 -11.54 1.53 8.35
N SER A 89 -11.13 0.31 8.75
CA SER A 89 -11.91 -0.52 9.68
C SER A 89 -11.73 -0.06 11.13
#